data_AF-A0A482VVD8-F1
#
_entry.id   AF-A0A482VVD8-F1
#
_cell.length_a   1.000
_cell.length_b   1.000
_cell.length_c   1.000
_cell.angle_alpha   90.00
_cell.angle_beta   90.00
_cell.angle_gamma   90.00
#
_symmetry.space_group_name_H-M   'P 1'
#
loop_
_entity.id
_entity.type
_entity.pdbx_description
1 polymer ?
#
loop_
_entity_poly.entity_id
_entity_poly.type
_entity_poly.pdbx_seq_one_letter_code
_entity_poly.pdbx_strand_id
1 'polypeptide(L)'
;MSLSASAENLTFETQDYDGSSNMCLELALEGERLCKAGDCRAGVAFFQAAIQAGTDDLRTLSAIYSQLGNAYFYLGDYGKAMQYHKHDLTLARTMGDKLGEAKSSGNLGNTLKVMGRFDEAVVCCKRHLELSRELGDRLSEGRALYNLGNVFHAKGKHIGRVGHKDPGDFSDDVKGCLQQAVTYYE
;
A
#
# COMPACT_ATOMS: atom_id res chain seq x y z
N MET A 1 -54.34 51.14 -13.98
CA MET A 1 -54.46 49.98 -13.08
C MET A 1 -53.39 48.99 -13.51
N SER A 2 -52.25 49.05 -12.81
CA SER A 2 -51.06 48.24 -13.10
C SER A 2 -51.19 46.90 -12.40
N LEU A 3 -50.98 45.81 -13.14
CA LEU A 3 -51.08 44.43 -12.67
C LEU A 3 -49.94 44.13 -11.69
N SER A 4 -50.31 43.55 -10.54
CA SER A 4 -49.40 43.02 -9.53
C SER A 4 -48.61 41.84 -10.09
N ALA A 5 -47.29 41.88 -9.95
CA ALA A 5 -46.44 40.69 -9.98
C ALA A 5 -45.77 40.58 -8.61
N SER A 6 -46.33 39.73 -7.75
CA SER A 6 -45.64 39.21 -6.58
C SER A 6 -45.19 37.81 -6.99
N ALA A 7 -43.89 37.64 -7.20
CA ALA A 7 -43.26 36.36 -7.45
C ALA A 7 -42.31 36.08 -6.28
N GLU A 8 -42.87 35.33 -5.33
CA GLU A 8 -42.26 34.20 -4.63
C GLU A 8 -40.77 34.30 -4.31
N ASN A 9 -40.52 34.47 -3.01
CA ASN A 9 -39.30 34.07 -2.31
C ASN A 9 -38.90 32.64 -2.73
N LEU A 10 -37.97 32.50 -3.66
CA LEU A 10 -37.10 31.33 -3.69
C LEU A 10 -36.02 31.54 -2.64
N THR A 11 -36.28 31.05 -1.43
CA THR A 11 -35.21 30.69 -0.50
C THR A 11 -34.36 29.63 -1.20
N PHE A 12 -33.24 30.05 -1.76
CA PHE A 12 -32.16 29.15 -2.16
C PHE A 12 -31.66 28.49 -0.88
N GLU A 13 -32.18 27.30 -0.61
CA GLU A 13 -31.60 26.41 0.37
C GLU A 13 -30.17 26.09 -0.10
N THR A 14 -29.19 26.78 0.50
CA THR A 14 -27.81 26.33 0.50
C THR A 14 -27.78 24.98 1.19
N GLN A 15 -27.85 23.92 0.40
CA GLN A 15 -27.53 22.57 0.82
C GLN A 15 -26.04 22.54 1.16
N ASP A 16 -25.71 22.68 2.44
CA ASP A 16 -24.40 22.33 3.00
C ASP A 16 -24.24 20.80 3.01
N TYR A 17 -24.14 20.19 1.83
CA TYR A 17 -23.78 18.78 1.64
C TYR A 17 -22.38 18.68 1.03
N ASP A 18 -21.43 18.18 1.84
CA ASP A 18 -20.22 17.43 1.46
C ASP A 18 -19.22 18.04 0.45
N GLY A 19 -18.77 19.28 0.68
CA GLY A 19 -17.67 19.86 -0.11
C GLY A 19 -16.28 19.25 0.16
N SER A 20 -16.06 18.68 1.36
CA SER A 20 -14.75 18.17 1.80
C SER A 20 -14.44 16.77 1.29
N SER A 21 -15.40 15.82 1.33
CA SER A 21 -15.18 14.48 0.81
C SER A 21 -15.03 14.48 -0.72
N ASN A 22 -15.76 15.36 -1.41
CA ASN A 22 -15.64 15.53 -2.86
C ASN A 22 -14.24 16.04 -3.27
N MET A 23 -13.70 17.03 -2.54
CA MET A 23 -12.34 17.54 -2.81
C MET A 23 -11.25 16.49 -2.53
N CYS A 24 -11.36 15.73 -1.43
CA CYS A 24 -10.42 14.66 -1.12
C CYS A 24 -10.35 13.62 -2.25
N LEU A 25 -11.51 13.20 -2.75
CA LEU A 25 -11.61 12.23 -3.83
C LEU A 25 -11.03 12.77 -5.14
N GLU A 26 -11.35 14.00 -5.54
CA GLU A 26 -10.81 14.62 -6.75
C GLU A 26 -9.28 14.71 -6.72
N LEU A 27 -8.71 15.14 -5.59
CA LEU A 27 -7.26 15.21 -5.41
C LEU A 27 -6.62 13.81 -5.47
N ALA A 28 -7.25 12.80 -4.86
CA ALA A 28 -6.76 11.43 -4.90
C ALA A 28 -6.76 10.85 -6.32
N LEU A 29 -7.81 11.10 -7.10
CA LEU A 29 -7.92 10.66 -8.50
C LEU A 29 -6.85 11.30 -9.39
N GLU A 30 -6.58 12.59 -9.20
CA GLU A 30 -5.51 13.27 -9.93
C GLU A 30 -4.12 12.74 -9.54
N GLY A 31 -3.91 12.46 -8.25
CA GLY A 31 -2.70 11.79 -7.76
C GLY A 31 -2.47 10.43 -8.42
N GLU A 32 -3.53 9.61 -8.53
CA GLU A 32 -3.48 8.31 -9.20
C GLU A 32 -3.17 8.45 -10.69
N ARG A 33 -3.80 9.41 -11.37
CA ARG A 33 -3.58 9.69 -12.80
C ARG A 33 -2.12 10.05 -13.08
N LEU A 34 -1.53 10.91 -12.25
CA LEU A 34 -0.13 11.34 -12.38
C LEU A 34 0.85 10.19 -12.14
N CYS A 35 0.62 9.38 -11.11
CA CYS A 35 1.42 8.17 -10.88
C CYS A 35 1.36 7.20 -12.06
N LYS A 36 0.17 6.98 -12.66
CA LYS A 36 0.02 6.16 -13.87
C LYS A 36 0.72 6.75 -15.09
N ALA A 37 0.81 8.08 -15.18
CA ALA A 37 1.56 8.77 -16.23
C ALA A 37 3.09 8.77 -15.99
N GLY A 38 3.55 8.23 -14.86
CA GLY A 38 4.97 8.14 -14.49
C GLY A 38 5.49 9.29 -13.62
N ASP A 39 4.71 10.36 -13.43
CA ASP A 39 5.07 11.47 -12.54
C ASP A 39 4.61 11.19 -11.10
N CYS A 40 5.29 10.24 -10.45
CA CYS A 40 4.99 9.90 -9.07
C CYS A 40 5.29 11.04 -8.09
N ARG A 41 6.17 11.99 -8.43
CA ARG A 41 6.48 13.11 -7.55
C ARG A 41 5.30 14.08 -7.46
N ALA A 42 4.70 14.43 -8.60
CA ALA A 42 3.47 15.21 -8.62
C ALA A 42 2.32 14.42 -7.99
N GLY A 43 2.19 13.13 -8.30
CA GLY A 43 1.16 12.27 -7.71
C GLY A 43 1.17 12.25 -6.19
N VAL A 44 2.36 12.17 -5.56
CA VAL A 44 2.51 12.27 -4.10
C VAL A 44 1.98 13.60 -3.56
N ALA A 45 2.24 14.72 -4.21
CA ALA A 45 1.76 16.02 -3.75
C ALA A 45 0.22 16.07 -3.72
N PHE A 46 -0.44 15.51 -4.73
CA PHE A 46 -1.90 15.41 -4.78
C PHE A 46 -2.47 14.47 -3.71
N PHE A 47 -1.86 13.30 -3.47
CA PHE A 47 -2.30 12.42 -2.38
C PHE A 47 -2.12 13.07 -1.00
N GLN A 48 -1.06 13.83 -0.78
CA GLN A 48 -0.86 14.58 0.47
C GLN A 48 -1.90 15.68 0.64
N ALA A 49 -2.23 16.39 -0.43
CA ALA A 49 -3.31 17.37 -0.43
C ALA A 49 -4.68 16.71 -0.15
N ALA A 50 -4.93 15.52 -0.70
CA ALA A 50 -6.14 14.75 -0.43
C ALA A 50 -6.27 14.40 1.07
N ILE A 51 -5.19 13.95 1.71
CA ILE A 51 -5.18 13.68 3.16
C ILE A 51 -5.44 14.96 3.97
N GLN A 52 -4.88 16.10 3.55
CA GLN A 52 -5.10 17.39 4.21
C GLN A 52 -6.54 17.90 4.06
N ALA A 53 -7.17 17.66 2.91
CA ALA A 53 -8.58 17.99 2.68
C ALA A 53 -9.52 17.17 3.58
N GLY A 54 -9.10 15.96 3.96
CA GLY A 54 -9.81 15.08 4.88
C GLY A 54 -10.99 14.35 4.23
N THR A 55 -11.33 13.17 4.76
CA THR A 55 -12.53 12.43 4.40
C THR A 55 -12.96 11.57 5.58
N ASP A 56 -14.28 11.43 5.76
CA ASP A 56 -14.86 10.49 6.74
C ASP A 56 -14.95 9.06 6.19
N ASP A 57 -14.72 8.87 4.88
CA ASP A 57 -14.68 7.53 4.28
C ASP A 57 -13.31 6.87 4.49
N LEU A 58 -13.25 5.99 5.50
CA LEU A 58 -12.07 5.21 5.82
C LEU A 58 -11.57 4.34 4.65
N ARG A 59 -12.45 3.93 3.72
CA ARG A 59 -12.03 3.15 2.54
C ARG A 59 -11.25 4.01 1.56
N THR A 60 -11.75 5.21 1.27
CA THR A 60 -11.03 6.21 0.47
C THR A 60 -9.69 6.56 1.12
N LEU A 61 -9.66 6.80 2.43
CA LEU A 61 -8.42 7.10 3.14
C LEU A 61 -7.39 5.95 3.08
N SER A 62 -7.83 4.71 3.28
CA SER A 62 -7.00 3.51 3.12
C SER A 62 -6.44 3.38 1.70
N ALA A 63 -7.26 3.60 0.68
CA ALA A 63 -6.80 3.60 -0.71
C ALA A 63 -5.73 4.68 -0.96
N ILE A 64 -5.92 5.90 -0.45
CA ILE A 64 -4.93 6.97 -0.55
C ILE A 64 -3.62 6.55 0.12
N TYR A 65 -3.64 6.03 1.36
CA TYR A 65 -2.43 5.55 2.03
C TYR A 65 -1.73 4.42 1.27
N SER A 66 -2.47 3.46 0.72
CA SER A 66 -1.89 2.41 -0.12
C SER A 66 -1.14 3.00 -1.32
N GLN A 67 -1.76 3.96 -2.03
CA GLN A 67 -1.19 4.56 -3.24
C GLN A 67 0.01 5.45 -2.93
N LEU A 68 -0.06 6.21 -1.83
CA LEU A 68 1.03 7.06 -1.35
C LEU A 68 2.24 6.21 -0.93
N GLY A 69 2.00 5.07 -0.27
CA GLY A 69 3.03 4.09 0.04
C GLY A 69 3.71 3.53 -1.22
N ASN A 70 2.92 3.14 -2.23
CA ASN A 70 3.44 2.65 -3.52
C ASN A 70 4.25 3.72 -4.26
N ALA A 71 3.77 4.98 -4.27
CA ALA A 71 4.46 6.08 -4.92
C ALA A 71 5.80 6.39 -4.25
N TYR A 72 5.87 6.41 -2.92
CA TYR A 72 7.14 6.56 -2.21
C TYR A 72 8.08 5.37 -2.40
N PHE A 73 7.54 4.15 -2.47
CA PHE A 73 8.34 2.96 -2.79
C PHE A 73 8.98 3.10 -4.17
N TYR A 74 8.23 3.54 -5.18
CA TYR A 74 8.74 3.79 -6.53
C TYR A 74 9.80 4.90 -6.58
N LEU A 75 9.63 5.94 -5.77
CA LEU A 75 10.59 7.05 -5.64
C LEU A 75 11.84 6.69 -4.80
N GLY A 76 11.89 5.50 -4.19
CA GLY A 76 12.99 5.05 -3.35
C GLY A 76 12.99 5.57 -1.91
N ASP A 77 11.94 6.29 -1.49
CA ASP A 77 11.76 6.71 -0.09
C ASP A 77 11.06 5.59 0.71
N TYR A 78 11.82 4.53 0.99
CA TYR A 78 11.30 3.34 1.66
C TYR A 78 10.83 3.61 3.10
N GLY A 79 11.39 4.64 3.75
CA GLY A 79 10.98 5.07 5.09
C GLY A 79 9.54 5.54 5.11
N LYS A 80 9.18 6.45 4.19
CA LYS A 80 7.79 6.91 4.05
C LYS A 80 6.89 5.82 3.50
N ALA A 81 7.34 5.04 2.50
CA ALA A 81 6.55 3.92 1.98
C ALA A 81 6.08 2.98 3.10
N MET A 82 6.99 2.62 4.01
CA MET A 82 6.68 1.79 5.17
C MET A 82 5.65 2.44 6.09
N GLN A 83 5.77 3.75 6.37
CA GLN A 83 4.82 4.46 7.24
C GLN A 83 3.40 4.43 6.66
N TYR A 84 3.25 4.76 5.37
CA TYR A 84 1.93 4.78 4.73
C TYR A 84 1.33 3.38 4.56
N HIS A 85 2.13 2.37 4.24
CA HIS A 85 1.64 0.98 4.25
C HIS A 85 1.23 0.49 5.64
N LYS A 86 1.87 0.96 6.72
CA LYS A 86 1.42 0.69 8.10
C LYS A 86 0.10 1.39 8.43
N HIS A 87 -0.09 2.63 7.98
CA HIS A 87 -1.36 3.34 8.16
C HIS A 87 -2.51 2.63 7.43
N ASP A 88 -2.28 2.24 6.18
CA ASP A 88 -3.22 1.44 5.39
C ASP A 88 -3.56 0.11 6.08
N LEU A 89 -2.56 -0.66 6.52
CA LEU A 89 -2.76 -1.91 7.25
C LEU A 89 -3.57 -1.71 8.55
N THR A 90 -3.32 -0.61 9.26
CA THR A 90 -4.06 -0.27 10.49
C THR A 90 -5.52 0.02 10.18
N LEU A 91 -5.81 0.81 9.15
CA LEU A 91 -7.18 1.10 8.73
C LEU A 91 -7.91 -0.16 8.25
N ALA A 92 -7.27 -0.99 7.42
CA ALA A 92 -7.87 -2.22 6.92
C ALA A 92 -8.29 -3.15 8.08
N ARG A 93 -7.43 -3.29 9.11
CA ARG A 93 -7.76 -4.05 10.32
C ARG A 93 -8.91 -3.44 11.11
N THR A 94 -8.91 -2.13 11.32
CA THR A 94 -9.98 -1.42 12.02
C THR A 94 -11.33 -1.60 11.34
N MET A 95 -11.36 -1.61 10.00
CA MET A 95 -12.57 -1.83 9.21
C MET A 95 -12.97 -3.31 9.08
N GLY A 96 -12.12 -4.25 9.52
CA GLY A 96 -12.31 -5.67 9.24
C GLY A 96 -12.19 -6.06 7.76
N ASP A 97 -11.54 -5.22 6.94
CA ASP A 97 -11.29 -5.49 5.53
C ASP A 97 -10.12 -6.48 5.37
N LYS A 98 -10.46 -7.77 5.31
CA LYS A 98 -9.48 -8.84 5.12
C LYS A 98 -8.70 -8.73 3.81
N LEU A 99 -9.33 -8.25 2.73
CA LEU A 99 -8.67 -8.12 1.43
C LEU A 99 -7.66 -6.96 1.46
N GLY A 100 -8.07 -5.82 2.02
CA GLY A 100 -7.19 -4.69 2.30
C GLY A 100 -6.03 -5.06 3.23
N GLU A 101 -6.28 -5.84 4.29
CA GLU A 101 -5.25 -6.32 5.22
C GLU A 101 -4.22 -7.20 4.49
N ALA A 102 -4.69 -8.10 3.62
CA ALA A 102 -3.82 -8.97 2.84
C ALA A 102 -2.89 -8.17 1.92
N LYS A 103 -3.46 -7.22 1.15
CA LYS A 103 -2.72 -6.36 0.21
C LYS A 103 -1.71 -5.47 0.92
N SER A 104 -2.13 -4.76 1.96
CA SER A 104 -1.27 -3.87 2.75
C SER A 104 -0.14 -4.63 3.45
N SER A 105 -0.41 -5.83 3.98
CA SER A 105 0.61 -6.73 4.52
C SER A 105 1.65 -7.12 3.46
N GLY A 106 1.21 -7.45 2.24
CA GLY A 106 2.11 -7.75 1.12
C GLY A 106 3.02 -6.57 0.75
N ASN A 107 2.45 -5.36 0.65
CA ASN A 107 3.18 -4.13 0.33
C ASN A 107 4.20 -3.77 1.41
N LEU A 108 3.80 -3.87 2.68
CA LEU A 108 4.69 -3.65 3.82
C LEU A 108 5.84 -4.66 3.83
N GLY A 109 5.54 -5.95 3.58
CA GLY A 109 6.56 -6.99 3.47
C GLY A 109 7.58 -6.71 2.37
N ASN A 110 7.13 -6.27 1.19
CA ASN A 110 8.03 -5.88 0.10
C ASN A 110 8.89 -4.67 0.44
N THR A 111 8.34 -3.68 1.16
CA THR A 111 9.10 -2.52 1.61
C THR A 111 10.16 -2.91 2.63
N LEU A 112 9.79 -3.70 3.65
CA LEU A 112 10.71 -4.21 4.67
C LEU A 112 11.84 -5.04 4.06
N LYS A 113 11.56 -5.86 3.05
CA LYS A 113 12.57 -6.62 2.29
C LYS A 113 13.62 -5.71 1.69
N VAL A 114 13.22 -4.63 1.01
CA VAL A 114 14.15 -3.68 0.39
C VAL A 114 14.97 -2.94 1.44
N MET A 115 14.39 -2.69 2.62
CA MET A 115 15.10 -2.12 3.77
C MET A 115 16.02 -3.10 4.50
N GLY A 116 16.14 -4.36 4.06
CA GLY A 116 16.96 -5.39 4.72
C GLY A 116 16.36 -5.96 6.01
N ARG A 117 15.11 -5.63 6.34
CA ARG A 117 14.40 -6.10 7.53
C ARG A 117 13.68 -7.42 7.25
N PHE A 118 14.46 -8.44 6.94
CA PHE A 118 13.94 -9.68 6.34
C PHE A 118 12.98 -10.44 7.25
N ASP A 119 13.23 -10.53 8.56
CA ASP A 119 12.37 -11.31 9.46
C ASP A 119 10.98 -10.69 9.60
N GLU A 120 10.90 -9.36 9.68
CA GLU A 120 9.63 -8.63 9.66
C GLU A 120 8.93 -8.74 8.31
N ALA A 121 9.69 -8.74 7.21
CA ALA A 121 9.14 -8.95 5.87
C ALA A 121 8.48 -10.33 5.73
N VAL A 122 9.11 -11.40 6.27
CA VAL A 122 8.53 -12.75 6.28
C VAL A 122 7.20 -12.77 7.02
N VAL A 123 7.10 -12.13 8.20
CA VAL A 123 5.86 -12.07 8.97
C VAL A 123 4.74 -11.41 8.15
N CYS A 124 5.04 -10.28 7.52
CA CYS A 124 4.05 -9.55 6.71
C CYS A 124 3.61 -10.35 5.47
N CYS A 125 4.54 -10.98 4.75
CA CYS A 125 4.21 -11.78 3.58
C CYS A 125 3.47 -13.09 3.94
N LYS A 126 3.76 -13.69 5.10
CA LYS A 126 2.97 -14.83 5.62
C LYS A 126 1.54 -14.42 5.94
N ARG A 127 1.33 -13.26 6.57
CA ARG A 127 -0.02 -12.74 6.83
C ARG A 127 -0.81 -12.53 5.53
N HIS A 128 -0.17 -11.98 4.49
CA HIS A 128 -0.76 -11.87 3.15
C HIS A 128 -1.15 -13.24 2.58
N LEU A 129 -0.28 -14.25 2.71
CA LEU A 129 -0.54 -15.61 2.24
C LEU A 129 -1.72 -16.27 2.97
N GLU A 130 -1.73 -16.19 4.31
CA GLU A 130 -2.78 -16.74 5.17
C GLU A 130 -4.14 -16.18 4.79
N LEU A 131 -4.25 -14.85 4.71
CA LEU A 131 -5.50 -14.19 4.33
C LEU A 131 -5.93 -14.52 2.91
N SER A 132 -4.99 -14.59 1.96
CA SER A 132 -5.32 -14.96 0.57
C SER A 132 -5.91 -16.36 0.49
N ARG A 133 -5.38 -17.30 1.30
CA ARG A 133 -5.93 -18.67 1.42
C ARG A 133 -7.29 -18.68 2.09
N GLU A 134 -7.47 -17.95 3.20
CA GLU A 134 -8.77 -17.82 3.88
C GLU A 134 -9.86 -17.29 2.94
N LEU A 135 -9.51 -16.34 2.07
CA LEU A 135 -10.43 -15.72 1.11
C LEU A 135 -10.62 -16.54 -0.18
N GLY A 136 -9.83 -17.60 -0.40
CA GLY A 136 -9.81 -18.35 -1.64
C GLY A 136 -9.26 -17.56 -2.85
N ASP A 137 -8.55 -16.45 -2.62
CA ASP A 137 -7.93 -15.64 -3.67
C ASP A 137 -6.61 -16.27 -4.14
N ARG A 138 -6.72 -17.14 -5.15
CA ARG A 138 -5.58 -17.86 -5.74
C ARG A 138 -4.54 -16.94 -6.39
N LEU A 139 -4.98 -15.80 -6.93
CA LEU A 139 -4.10 -14.85 -7.58
C LEU A 139 -3.22 -14.13 -6.54
N SER A 140 -3.83 -13.71 -5.43
CA SER A 140 -3.08 -13.11 -4.31
C SER A 140 -2.26 -14.14 -3.54
N GLU A 141 -2.73 -15.39 -3.42
CA GLU A 141 -1.94 -16.50 -2.86
C GLU A 141 -0.63 -16.67 -3.64
N GLY A 142 -0.68 -16.76 -4.97
CA GLY A 142 0.53 -16.85 -5.81
C GLY A 142 1.47 -15.65 -5.65
N ARG A 143 0.93 -14.43 -5.57
CA ARG A 143 1.73 -13.23 -5.27
C ARG A 143 2.39 -13.28 -3.90
N ALA A 144 1.70 -13.78 -2.89
CA ALA A 144 2.22 -13.90 -1.54
C ALA A 144 3.36 -14.93 -1.46
N LEU A 145 3.21 -16.08 -2.11
CA LEU A 145 4.26 -17.09 -2.26
C LEU A 145 5.49 -16.52 -2.96
N TYR A 146 5.31 -15.87 -4.12
CA TYR A 146 6.38 -15.21 -4.84
C TYR A 146 7.11 -14.15 -4.00
N ASN A 147 6.36 -13.35 -3.23
CA ASN A 147 6.95 -12.36 -2.32
C ASN A 147 7.77 -13.03 -1.20
N LEU A 148 7.30 -14.13 -0.61
CA LEU A 148 8.07 -14.90 0.38
C LEU A 148 9.36 -15.45 -0.23
N GLY A 149 9.29 -16.04 -1.42
CA GLY A 149 10.47 -16.50 -2.17
C GLY A 149 11.49 -15.37 -2.34
N ASN A 150 11.03 -14.19 -2.76
CA ASN A 150 11.89 -13.01 -2.90
C ASN A 150 12.52 -12.54 -1.59
N VAL A 151 11.80 -12.62 -0.47
CA VAL A 151 12.33 -12.25 0.86
C VAL A 151 13.46 -13.20 1.25
N PHE A 152 13.25 -14.51 1.13
CA PHE A 152 14.28 -15.51 1.46
C PHE A 152 15.47 -15.46 0.51
N HIS A 153 15.24 -15.25 -0.78
CA HIS A 153 16.31 -15.03 -1.76
C HIS A 153 17.16 -13.82 -1.38
N ALA A 154 16.51 -12.68 -1.07
CA ALA A 154 17.21 -11.45 -0.69
C ALA A 154 17.97 -11.61 0.64
N LYS A 155 17.39 -12.30 1.62
CA LYS A 155 18.02 -12.61 2.91
C LYS A 155 19.28 -13.46 2.72
N GLY A 156 19.19 -14.55 1.96
CA GLY A 156 20.34 -15.43 1.66
C GLY A 156 21.46 -14.67 0.95
N LYS A 157 21.12 -13.86 -0.07
CA LYS A 157 22.08 -13.00 -0.78
C LYS A 157 22.73 -11.96 0.13
N HIS A 158 21.99 -11.38 1.07
CA HIS A 158 22.51 -10.41 2.02
C HIS A 158 23.50 -11.07 3.00
N ILE A 159 23.11 -12.19 3.61
CA ILE A 159 23.98 -12.95 4.53
C ILE A 159 25.27 -13.38 3.82
N GLY A 160 25.16 -13.93 2.60
CA GLY A 160 26.32 -14.38 1.83
C GLY A 160 27.29 -13.25 1.46
N ARG A 161 26.82 -12.01 1.28
CA ARG A 161 27.68 -10.84 1.03
C ARG A 161 28.38 -10.32 2.28
N VAL A 162 27.71 -10.37 3.44
CA VAL A 162 28.25 -9.86 4.71
C VAL A 162 29.18 -10.89 5.36
N GLY A 163 28.91 -12.18 5.15
CA GLY A 163 29.56 -13.28 5.87
C GLY A 163 30.79 -13.91 5.22
N HIS A 164 31.14 -13.63 3.96
CA HIS A 164 32.16 -14.42 3.25
C HIS A 164 33.31 -13.64 2.60
N LYS A 165 34.53 -14.15 2.82
CA LYS A 165 35.81 -13.71 2.20
C LYS A 165 36.40 -14.74 1.23
N ASP A 166 35.89 -15.97 1.19
CA ASP A 166 36.45 -17.07 0.37
C ASP A 166 35.40 -17.64 -0.61
N PRO A 167 35.68 -17.78 -1.92
CA PRO A 167 34.74 -18.33 -2.90
C PRO A 167 34.51 -19.84 -2.72
N GLY A 168 33.26 -20.28 -2.65
CA GLY A 168 32.87 -21.70 -2.80
C GLY A 168 32.35 -22.39 -1.54
N ASP A 169 32.49 -21.78 -0.36
CA ASP A 169 31.85 -22.26 0.86
C ASP A 169 30.74 -21.27 1.26
N PHE A 170 29.55 -21.79 1.59
CA PHE A 170 28.39 -20.98 2.00
C PHE A 170 27.87 -21.54 3.32
N SER A 171 27.61 -20.65 4.28
CA SER A 171 27.04 -21.04 5.57
C SER A 171 25.69 -21.74 5.40
N ASP A 172 25.35 -22.59 6.36
CA ASP A 172 24.06 -23.30 6.38
C ASP A 172 22.87 -22.34 6.39
N ASP A 173 23.03 -21.14 6.96
CA ASP A 173 22.01 -20.08 6.92
C ASP A 173 21.75 -19.58 5.49
N VAL A 174 22.80 -19.37 4.69
CA VAL A 174 22.66 -18.96 3.28
C VAL A 174 21.96 -20.05 2.49
N LYS A 175 22.43 -21.30 2.63
CA LYS A 175 21.83 -22.47 1.96
C LYS A 175 20.36 -22.64 2.37
N GLY A 176 20.06 -22.54 3.66
CA GLY A 176 18.70 -22.64 4.20
C GLY A 176 17.76 -21.56 3.65
N CYS A 177 18.22 -20.30 3.60
CA CYS A 177 17.43 -19.22 3.00
C CYS A 177 17.15 -19.49 1.51
N LEU A 178 18.16 -19.87 0.74
CA LEU A 178 17.98 -20.11 -0.70
C LEU A 178 17.10 -21.33 -0.97
N GLN A 179 17.19 -22.39 -0.15
CA GLN A 179 16.31 -23.55 -0.25
C GLN A 179 14.85 -23.19 0.07
N GLN A 180 14.62 -22.33 1.07
CA GLN A 180 13.28 -21.81 1.33
C GLN A 180 12.76 -20.98 0.16
N ALA A 181 13.61 -20.16 -0.48
CA ALA A 181 13.21 -19.41 -1.65
C ALA A 181 12.73 -20.32 -2.78
N VAL A 182 13.47 -21.40 -3.08
CA VAL A 182 13.06 -22.42 -4.07
C VAL A 182 11.69 -23.01 -3.73
N THR A 183 11.47 -23.38 -2.46
CA THR A 183 10.20 -23.96 -1.99
C THR A 183 9.00 -23.03 -2.20
N TYR A 184 9.20 -21.70 -2.17
CA TYR A 184 8.13 -20.73 -2.41
C TYR A 184 7.94 -20.37 -3.89
N TYR A 185 8.89 -20.71 -4.76
CA TYR A 185 8.79 -20.46 -6.20
C TYR A 185 8.19 -21.62 -6.98
N GLU A 186 8.21 -22.83 -6.41
CA GLU A 186 7.52 -24.03 -6.92
C GLU A 186 6.00 -23.98 -6.69
#